data_AF-A0A955R931-F1
#
_entry.id   AF-A0A955R931-F1
#
_cell.length_a   1.000
_cell.length_b   1.000
_cell.length_c   1.000
_cell.angle_alpha   90.00
_cell.angle_beta   90.00
_cell.angle_gamma   90.00
#
_symmetry.space_group_name_H-M   'P 1'
#
loop_
_entity.id
_entity.type
_entity.pdbx_description
1 polymer ?
#
loop_
_entity_poly.entity_id
_entity_poly.type
_entity_poly.pdbx_seq_one_letter_code
_entity_poly.pdbx_strand_id
1 'polypeptide(L)'
;WMALPGLELHLACEGGRPRGVLGTWDLTDARGYRVLRYAGAGRLLKGAMALASRVVRGLAPLPAPGGLLRTLTTTRVAAASPSVLRALLAAGMDRALDQRFHAIDLALVGDDPLRTALRGLPRQVVRSTVHRFHRGRPPPRTARPYVDLSHV
;
A
#
# COMPACT_ATOMS: atom_id res chain seq x y z
N TRP A 1 7.14 -21.93 7.89
CA TRP A 1 6.56 -20.73 7.27
C TRP A 1 5.05 -20.93 7.16
N MET A 2 4.25 -20.23 7.97
CA MET A 2 2.79 -20.25 7.80
C MET A 2 2.45 -19.52 6.50
N ALA A 3 1.80 -20.19 5.56
CA ALA A 3 1.18 -19.52 4.43
C ALA A 3 0.08 -18.61 4.97
N LEU A 4 0.24 -17.29 4.82
CA LEU A 4 -0.82 -16.33 5.11
C LEU A 4 -1.76 -16.31 3.90
N PRO A 5 -3.02 -16.75 4.02
CA PRO A 5 -3.95 -16.76 2.90
C PRO A 5 -4.08 -15.34 2.33
N GLY A 6 -3.94 -15.21 1.02
CA GLY A 6 -4.05 -13.92 0.33
C GLY A 6 -2.81 -13.02 0.37
N LEU A 7 -1.67 -13.51 0.89
CA LEU A 7 -0.39 -12.82 0.74
C LEU A 7 0.23 -13.17 -0.62
N GLU A 8 0.51 -12.15 -1.41
CA GLU A 8 1.22 -12.24 -2.67
C GLU A 8 2.54 -11.46 -2.56
N LEU A 9 3.58 -11.92 -3.27
CA LEU A 9 4.90 -11.30 -3.27
C LEU A 9 5.28 -10.92 -4.70
N HIS A 10 5.55 -9.64 -4.92
CA HIS A 10 6.13 -9.12 -6.14
C HIS A 10 7.63 -8.94 -5.92
N LEU A 11 8.44 -9.48 -6.83
CA LEU A 11 9.90 -9.34 -6.81
C LEU A 11 10.35 -8.51 -8.01
N ALA A 12 11.15 -7.49 -7.76
CA ALA A 12 11.84 -6.74 -8.81
C ALA A 12 13.24 -7.32 -8.97
N CYS A 13 13.57 -7.77 -10.17
CA CYS A 13 14.86 -8.36 -10.49
C CYS A 13 15.58 -7.55 -11.58
N GLU A 14 16.90 -7.42 -11.45
CA GLU A 14 17.77 -6.82 -12.47
C GLU A 14 18.97 -7.74 -12.66
N GLY A 15 19.19 -8.22 -13.89
CA GLY A 15 20.25 -9.19 -14.17
C GLY A 15 20.15 -10.47 -13.32
N GLY A 16 18.93 -10.94 -13.05
CA GLY A 16 18.67 -12.11 -12.20
C GLY A 16 18.87 -11.89 -10.69
N ARG A 17 19.23 -10.67 -10.25
CA ARG A 17 19.42 -10.33 -8.83
C ARG A 17 18.21 -9.59 -8.27
N PRO A 18 17.73 -9.93 -7.06
CA PRO A 18 16.63 -9.21 -6.43
C PRO A 18 17.06 -7.79 -6.07
N ARG A 19 16.26 -6.81 -6.50
CA ARG A 19 16.43 -5.36 -6.21
C ARG A 19 15.33 -4.82 -5.30
N GLY A 20 14.25 -5.56 -5.13
CA GLY A 20 13.19 -5.18 -4.23
C GLY A 20 12.11 -6.23 -4.12
N VAL A 21 11.30 -6.09 -3.09
CA VAL A 21 10.13 -6.91 -2.81
C VAL A 21 8.98 -6.01 -2.37
N LEU A 22 7.78 -6.38 -2.80
CA LEU A 22 6.53 -5.81 -2.33
C LEU A 22 5.60 -6.97 -2.01
N GLY A 23 5.30 -7.19 -0.74
CA GLY A 23 4.19 -8.03 -0.35
C GLY A 23 2.87 -7.28 -0.44
N THR A 24 1.83 -7.93 -0.90
CA THR A 24 0.45 -7.41 -0.92
C THR A 24 -0.48 -8.40 -0.25
N TRP A 25 -1.43 -7.90 0.53
CA TRP A 25 -2.35 -8.73 1.29
C TRP A 25 -3.75 -8.14 1.31
N ASP A 26 -4.74 -8.94 0.89
CA ASP A 26 -6.15 -8.61 1.11
C ASP A 26 -6.50 -8.79 2.59
N LEU A 27 -6.69 -7.67 3.29
CA LEU A 27 -7.15 -7.65 4.68
C LEU A 27 -8.61 -7.24 4.79
N THR A 28 -9.41 -7.31 3.72
CA THR A 28 -10.81 -6.86 3.74
C THR A 28 -11.61 -7.49 4.88
N ASP A 29 -11.43 -8.79 5.12
CA ASP A 29 -12.18 -9.52 6.15
C ASP A 29 -11.67 -9.28 7.58
N ALA A 30 -10.40 -8.88 7.72
CA ALA A 30 -9.78 -8.62 9.02
C ALA A 30 -9.81 -7.13 9.42
N ARG A 31 -9.68 -6.23 8.45
CA ARG A 31 -9.52 -4.78 8.61
C ARG A 31 -10.10 -4.03 7.40
N GLY A 32 -11.40 -4.20 7.18
CA GLY A 32 -12.13 -3.47 6.13
C GLY A 32 -12.55 -2.07 6.56
N TYR A 33 -12.55 -1.13 5.62
CA TYR A 33 -13.12 0.21 5.82
C TYR A 33 -14.56 0.23 5.32
N ARG A 34 -15.52 0.58 6.18
CA ARG A 34 -16.91 0.82 5.76
C ARG A 34 -17.08 2.27 5.37
N VAL A 35 -17.62 2.52 4.18
CA VAL A 35 -17.93 3.89 3.75
C VAL A 35 -19.16 4.36 4.50
N LEU A 36 -19.04 5.43 5.29
CA LEU A 36 -20.18 5.97 6.03
C LEU A 36 -21.00 6.96 5.20
N ARG A 37 -20.31 7.88 4.52
CA ARG A 37 -20.93 8.89 3.65
C ARG A 37 -19.88 9.52 2.72
N TYR A 38 -20.35 10.09 1.62
CA TYR A 38 -19.56 10.97 0.77
C TYR A 38 -20.03 12.42 0.97
N ALA A 39 -19.13 13.31 1.38
CA ALA A 39 -19.42 14.74 1.52
C ALA A 39 -18.72 15.55 0.42
N GLY A 40 -19.33 16.67 0.02
CA GLY A 40 -18.75 17.62 -0.94
C GLY A 40 -18.24 16.95 -2.22
N ALA A 41 -16.97 17.21 -2.54
CA ALA A 41 -16.27 16.65 -3.70
C ALA A 41 -16.24 15.11 -3.74
N GLY A 42 -16.40 14.42 -2.60
CA GLY A 42 -16.49 12.96 -2.56
C GLY A 42 -17.69 12.41 -3.34
N ARG A 43 -18.79 13.15 -3.44
CA ARG A 43 -19.96 12.75 -4.26
C ARG A 43 -19.63 12.82 -5.75
N LEU A 44 -18.92 13.87 -6.18
CA LEU A 44 -18.47 14.01 -7.56
C LEU A 44 -17.45 12.93 -7.92
N LEU A 45 -16.49 12.66 -7.03
CA LEU A 45 -15.53 11.57 -7.21
C LEU A 45 -16.22 10.21 -7.34
N LYS A 46 -17.23 9.93 -6.51
CA LYS A 46 -18.03 8.71 -6.65
C LYS A 46 -18.67 8.59 -8.03
N GLY A 47 -19.27 9.67 -8.53
CA GLY A 47 -19.86 9.71 -9.87
C GLY A 47 -18.82 9.51 -10.99
N ALA A 48 -17.69 10.22 -10.91
CA ALA A 48 -16.60 10.10 -11.88
C ALA A 48 -16.01 8.68 -11.91
N MET A 49 -15.77 8.07 -10.75
CA MET A 49 -15.28 6.69 -10.64
C MET A 49 -16.29 5.67 -11.16
N ALA A 50 -17.58 5.89 -10.92
CA ALA A 50 -18.63 5.03 -11.49
C ALA A 50 -18.65 5.12 -13.02
N LEU A 51 -18.47 6.30 -13.61
CA LEU A 51 -18.38 6.44 -15.06
C LEU A 51 -17.08 5.82 -15.60
N ALA A 52 -15.94 6.08 -14.95
CA ALA A 52 -14.65 5.53 -15.31
C ALA A 52 -14.66 3.98 -15.28
N SER A 53 -15.33 3.37 -14.31
CA SER A 53 -15.46 1.90 -14.21
C SER A 53 -16.19 1.25 -15.40
N ARG A 54 -16.91 2.04 -16.20
CA ARG A 54 -17.57 1.54 -17.43
C ARG A 54 -16.62 1.44 -18.61
N VAL A 55 -15.52 2.20 -18.59
CA VAL A 55 -14.55 2.28 -19.70
C VAL A 55 -13.21 1.66 -19.34
N VAL A 56 -12.80 1.73 -18.07
CA VAL A 56 -11.55 1.14 -17.57
C VAL A 56 -11.83 -0.25 -17.01
N ARG A 57 -11.34 -1.29 -17.70
CA ARG A 57 -11.44 -2.68 -17.24
C ARG A 57 -10.75 -2.84 -15.88
N GLY A 58 -11.39 -3.57 -14.96
CA GLY A 58 -10.86 -3.82 -13.61
C GLY A 58 -11.09 -2.69 -12.61
N LEU A 59 -11.34 -1.46 -13.07
CA LEU A 59 -11.61 -0.36 -12.16
C LEU A 59 -12.93 -0.58 -11.40
N ALA A 60 -12.85 -0.66 -10.07
CA ALA A 60 -14.02 -0.79 -9.22
C ALA A 60 -14.72 0.57 -9.04
N PRO A 61 -16.06 0.65 -9.20
CA PRO A 61 -16.79 1.84 -8.77
C PRO A 61 -16.64 2.01 -7.26
N LEU A 62 -16.61 3.26 -6.79
CA LEU A 62 -16.62 3.52 -5.35
C LEU A 62 -17.93 2.98 -4.72
N PRO A 63 -17.85 2.30 -3.56
CA PRO A 63 -18.99 1.62 -2.97
C PRO A 63 -20.06 2.62 -2.52
N ALA A 64 -21.29 2.15 -2.33
CA ALA A 64 -22.31 2.96 -1.68
C ALA A 64 -21.97 3.19 -0.19
N PRO A 65 -22.53 4.22 0.46
CA PRO A 65 -22.60 4.27 1.92
C PRO A 65 -23.10 2.94 2.50
N GLY A 66 -22.46 2.45 3.55
CA GLY A 66 -22.62 1.11 4.11
C GLY A 66 -21.76 0.04 3.44
N GLY A 67 -21.23 0.26 2.24
CA GLY A 67 -20.38 -0.70 1.52
C GLY A 67 -18.93 -0.72 2.00
N LEU A 68 -18.20 -1.75 1.57
CA LEU A 68 -16.78 -1.95 1.91
C LEU A 68 -15.86 -1.29 0.89
N LEU A 69 -14.98 -0.42 1.37
CA LEU A 69 -13.85 0.08 0.61
C LEU A 69 -12.68 -0.92 0.78
N ARG A 70 -12.55 -1.82 -0.19
CA ARG A 70 -11.46 -2.80 -0.24
C ARG A 70 -10.13 -2.12 -0.52
N THR A 71 -9.15 -2.33 0.35
CA THR A 71 -7.77 -1.86 0.17
C THR A 71 -6.81 -3.04 0.14
N LEU A 72 -5.82 -2.97 -0.75
CA LEU A 72 -4.75 -3.95 -0.80
C LEU A 72 -3.62 -3.46 0.12
N THR A 73 -3.39 -4.18 1.22
CA THR A 73 -2.40 -3.76 2.21
C THR A 73 -1.00 -4.19 1.77
N THR A 74 -0.07 -3.24 1.70
CA THR A 74 1.33 -3.59 1.43
C THR A 74 2.02 -4.10 2.70
N THR A 75 2.85 -5.11 2.53
CA THR A 75 3.70 -5.69 3.58
C THR A 75 5.09 -5.95 3.00
N ARG A 76 6.11 -6.10 3.85
CA ARG A 76 7.47 -6.48 3.41
C ARG A 76 7.97 -5.64 2.23
N VAL A 77 7.92 -4.31 2.39
CA VAL A 77 8.35 -3.37 1.36
C VAL A 77 9.85 -3.16 1.50
N ALA A 78 10.60 -3.52 0.46
CA ALA A 78 12.02 -3.17 0.34
C ALA A 78 12.33 -2.87 -1.12
N ALA A 79 13.08 -1.81 -1.39
CA ALA A 79 13.49 -1.45 -2.73
C ALA A 79 14.85 -0.78 -2.70
N ALA A 80 15.74 -1.17 -3.62
CA ALA A 80 17.07 -0.58 -3.74
C ALA A 80 17.03 0.89 -4.18
N SER A 81 15.94 1.32 -4.83
CA SER A 81 15.77 2.69 -5.30
C SER A 81 14.29 3.08 -5.42
N PRO A 82 13.97 4.38 -5.53
CA PRO A 82 12.61 4.83 -5.80
C PRO A 82 12.03 4.32 -7.13
N SER A 83 12.85 4.12 -8.16
CA SER A 83 12.39 3.57 -9.43
C SER A 83 11.97 2.11 -9.29
N VAL A 84 12.70 1.33 -8.49
CA VAL A 84 12.33 -0.06 -8.17
C VAL A 84 11.02 -0.12 -7.40
N LEU A 85 10.84 0.74 -6.37
CA LEU A 85 9.54 0.80 -5.67
C LEU A 85 8.41 1.19 -6.62
N ARG A 86 8.65 2.12 -7.56
CA ARG A 86 7.64 2.53 -8.53
C ARG A 86 7.21 1.38 -9.44
N ALA A 87 8.16 0.57 -9.90
CA ALA A 87 7.86 -0.63 -10.70
C ALA A 87 7.06 -1.67 -9.90
N LEU A 88 7.44 -1.90 -8.63
CA LEU A 88 6.72 -2.79 -7.73
C LEU A 88 5.28 -2.30 -7.47
N LEU A 89 5.10 -0.99 -7.25
CA LEU A 89 3.77 -0.39 -7.07
C LEU A 89 2.93 -0.50 -8.35
N ALA A 90 3.54 -0.37 -9.53
CA ALA A 90 2.83 -0.59 -10.80
C ALA A 90 2.28 -2.02 -10.88
N ALA A 91 3.11 -3.03 -10.60
CA ALA A 91 2.65 -4.42 -10.54
C ALA A 91 1.54 -4.64 -9.50
N GLY A 92 1.67 -4.01 -8.32
CA GLY A 92 0.62 -4.03 -7.30
C GLY A 92 -0.68 -3.33 -7.73
N MET A 93 -0.60 -2.26 -8.52
CA MET A 93 -1.76 -1.54 -9.07
C MET A 93 -2.47 -2.34 -10.14
N ASP A 94 -1.74 -2.97 -11.06
CA ASP A 94 -2.34 -3.86 -12.07
C ASP A 94 -3.12 -4.98 -11.38
N ARG A 95 -2.49 -5.56 -10.36
CA ARG A 95 -3.09 -6.59 -9.53
C ARG A 95 -4.30 -6.11 -8.72
N ALA A 96 -4.25 -4.88 -8.23
CA ALA A 96 -5.35 -4.23 -7.54
C ALA A 96 -6.55 -4.00 -8.48
N LEU A 97 -6.29 -3.59 -9.73
CA LEU A 97 -7.31 -3.43 -10.76
C LEU A 97 -7.94 -4.78 -11.13
N ASP A 98 -7.14 -5.82 -11.35
CA ASP A 98 -7.66 -7.15 -11.70
C ASP A 98 -8.61 -7.71 -10.65
N GLN A 99 -8.34 -7.45 -9.36
CA GLN A 99 -9.20 -7.88 -8.26
C GLN A 99 -10.14 -6.80 -7.71
N ARG A 100 -10.29 -5.68 -8.42
CA ARG A 100 -11.26 -4.63 -8.09
C ARG A 100 -11.07 -4.07 -6.67
N PHE A 101 -9.82 -3.88 -6.25
CA PHE A 101 -9.50 -3.08 -5.08
C PHE A 101 -9.64 -1.58 -5.40
N HIS A 102 -9.96 -0.79 -4.39
CA HIS A 102 -10.18 0.66 -4.57
C HIS A 102 -8.92 1.48 -4.28
N ALA A 103 -8.01 0.95 -3.46
CA ALA A 103 -6.76 1.61 -3.10
C ALA A 103 -5.70 0.59 -2.68
N ILE A 104 -4.46 1.05 -2.65
CA ILE A 104 -3.31 0.35 -2.06
C ILE A 104 -2.86 1.14 -0.84
N ASP A 105 -2.76 0.46 0.30
CA ASP A 105 -2.26 1.04 1.53
C ASP A 105 -0.75 0.84 1.63
N LEU A 106 0.01 1.94 1.58
CA LEU A 106 1.47 1.96 1.71
C LEU A 106 1.90 2.79 2.92
N ALA A 107 2.69 2.18 3.80
CA ALA A 107 3.32 2.85 4.92
C ALA A 107 4.81 3.08 4.62
N LEU A 108 5.23 4.35 4.68
CA LEU A 108 6.63 4.77 4.63
C LEU A 108 6.90 5.70 5.81
N VAL A 109 8.13 5.69 6.31
CA VAL A 109 8.55 6.65 7.35
C VAL A 109 8.63 8.05 6.76
N GLY A 110 8.44 9.09 7.58
CA GLY A 110 8.47 10.49 7.16
C GLY A 110 9.68 10.84 6.29
N ASP A 111 10.89 10.42 6.66
CA ASP A 111 12.12 10.77 5.94
C ASP A 111 12.62 9.64 5.03
N ASP A 112 11.73 8.71 4.65
CA ASP A 112 12.09 7.60 3.77
C ASP A 112 12.41 8.09 2.34
N PRO A 113 13.63 7.81 1.80
CA PRO A 113 14.00 8.23 0.43
C PRO A 113 13.08 7.64 -0.65
N LEU A 114 12.43 6.50 -0.38
CA LEU A 114 11.51 5.84 -1.30
C LEU A 114 10.21 6.63 -1.51
N ARG A 115 9.90 7.62 -0.67
CA ARG A 115 8.73 8.51 -0.87
C ARG A 115 8.72 9.21 -2.22
N THR A 116 9.90 9.41 -2.81
CA THR A 116 10.03 9.99 -4.16
C THR A 116 9.39 9.14 -5.25
N ALA A 117 9.26 7.82 -5.06
CA ALA A 117 8.56 6.91 -5.96
C ALA A 117 7.07 7.26 -6.11
N LEU A 118 6.50 7.95 -5.12
CA LEU A 118 5.08 8.30 -5.08
C LEU A 118 4.76 9.60 -5.84
N ARG A 119 5.76 10.33 -6.34
CA ARG A 119 5.54 11.60 -7.06
C ARG A 119 4.64 11.38 -8.28
N GLY A 120 3.66 12.25 -8.44
CA GLY A 120 2.67 12.19 -9.53
C GLY A 120 1.57 11.14 -9.37
N LEU A 121 1.62 10.28 -8.34
CA LEU A 121 0.53 9.33 -8.07
C LEU A 121 -0.60 10.00 -7.27
N PRO A 122 -1.87 9.80 -7.65
CA PRO A 122 -3.01 10.16 -6.81
C PRO A 122 -2.93 9.42 -5.48
N ARG A 123 -2.98 10.14 -4.36
CA ARG A 123 -2.86 9.54 -3.02
C ARG A 123 -3.57 10.35 -1.96
N GLN A 124 -4.03 9.66 -0.93
CA GLN A 124 -4.41 10.25 0.35
C GLN A 124 -3.29 9.98 1.36
N VAL A 125 -2.82 11.03 2.03
CA VAL A 125 -1.79 10.88 3.08
C VAL A 125 -2.47 10.73 4.42
N VAL A 126 -2.27 9.57 5.05
CA VAL A 126 -2.62 9.35 6.46
C VAL A 126 -1.35 9.49 7.28
N ARG A 127 -1.38 10.35 8.30
CA ARG A 127 -0.27 10.47 9.26
C ARG A 127 -0.59 9.65 10.49
N SER A 128 0.33 8.78 10.87
CA SER A 128 0.22 7.95 12.06
C SER A 128 1.48 8.09 12.90
N THR A 129 1.32 8.20 14.22
CA THR A 129 2.44 8.09 15.16
C THR A 129 2.64 6.62 15.50
N VAL A 130 3.84 6.10 15.22
CA VAL A 130 4.21 4.73 15.58
C VAL A 130 4.87 4.76 16.95
N HIS A 131 4.28 4.09 17.92
CA HIS A 131 4.86 3.94 19.26
C HIS A 131 5.60 2.61 19.35
N ARG A 132 6.87 2.66 19.78
CA ARG A 132 7.69 1.47 20.04
C ARG A 132 7.74 1.23 21.55
N PHE A 133 7.25 0.08 21.99
CA PHE A 133 7.36 -0.37 23.37
C PHE A 133 8.53 -1.34 23.48
N HIS A 134 9.31 -1.23 24.55
CA HIS A 134 10.43 -2.12 24.85
C HIS A 134 10.33 -2.55 26.31
N ARG A 135 10.74 -3.78 26.60
CA ARG A 135 10.87 -4.27 27.97
C ARG A 135 12.35 -4.16 28.37
N GLY A 136 12.67 -3.33 29.36
CA GLY A 136 14.04 -3.09 29.83
C GLY A 136 14.59 -1.73 29.41
N ARG A 137 15.89 -1.65 29.10
CA ARG A 137 16.53 -0.38 28.71
C ARG A 137 16.18 -0.02 27.26
N PRO A 138 15.75 1.22 26.96
CA PRO A 138 15.44 1.64 25.61
C PRO A 138 16.67 1.55 24.70
N PRO A 139 16.52 1.08 23.44
CA PRO A 139 17.56 1.31 22.44
C PRO A 139 17.73 2.82 22.21
N PRO A 140 18.89 3.28 21.72
CA PRO A 140 19.13 4.69 21.42
C PRO A 140 18.02 5.26 20.53
N ARG A 141 17.55 6.49 20.84
CA ARG A 141 16.49 7.20 20.09
C ARG A 141 16.77 7.35 18.59
N THR A 142 18.03 7.19 18.18
CA THR A 142 18.50 7.28 16.79
C THR A 142 18.27 6.01 15.98
N ALA A 143 17.88 4.90 16.60
CA ALA A 143 17.51 3.68 15.89
C ALA A 143 16.23 3.94 15.10
N ARG A 144 16.39 4.38 13.85
CA ARG A 144 15.31 4.49 12.86
C ARG A 144 14.49 3.19 12.89
N PRO A 145 13.20 3.20 12.57
CA PRO A 145 12.37 1.99 12.62
C PRO A 145 12.74 0.93 11.55
N TYR A 146 13.86 1.12 10.86
CA TYR A 146 14.45 0.13 9.98
C TYR A 146 15.28 -0.85 10.80
N VAL A 147 15.09 -2.14 10.53
CA VAL A 147 16.09 -3.14 10.90
C VAL A 147 17.12 -3.11 9.77
N ASP A 148 18.31 -2.62 10.06
CA ASP A 148 19.44 -2.73 9.14
C ASP A 148 19.95 -4.18 9.19
N LEU A 149 19.73 -4.92 8.11
CA LEU A 149 20.16 -6.31 7.96
C LEU A 149 21.55 -6.43 7.32
N SER A 150 22.22 -5.32 7.00
CA SER A 150 23.57 -5.37 6.42
C SER A 150 24.65 -5.89 7.39
N HIS A 151 24.27 -6.10 8.65
CA HIS A 151 25.11 -6.64 9.72
C HIS A 151 24.61 -7.98 10.29
N VAL A 152 23.73 -8.69 9.56
CA VAL A 152 23.22 -10.03 9.94
C VAL A 152 23.78 -11.08 8.99
#